data_AF-A0A2P7R9P3-F1
#
_entry.id   AF-A0A2P7R9P3-F1
#
_cell.length_a   1.000
_cell.length_b   1.000
_cell.length_c   1.000
_cell.angle_alpha   90.00
_cell.angle_beta   90.00
_cell.angle_gamma   90.00
#
_symmetry.space_group_name_H-M   'P 1'
#
loop_
_entity.id
_entity.type
_entity.pdbx_description
1 polymer ?
#
loop_
_entity_poly.entity_id
_entity_poly.type
_entity_poly.pdbx_seq_one_letter_code
_entity_poly.pdbx_strand_id
1 'polypeptide(L)'
;MKISVKRRNRGTATVEFAIVGSVVFLVLFAVMEVTRVMHTWGMLNEVSRRAVRMATVCQVEQVLDNTVATAVVNQLGGFLPGFTPENIVIDYLDGASSIPLSNPATTNFNNIRYLRSRIVNYSYQMILPLPVDFSGITPDFASTVRAESLGKTRQGNAICDTAGGVSL
;
A
#
# COMPACT_ATOMS: atom_id res chain seq x y z
N MET A 1 39.73 34.12 -57.81
CA MET A 1 38.37 34.46 -57.33
C MET A 1 37.83 33.28 -56.53
N LYS A 2 37.78 33.36 -55.19
CA LYS A 2 37.35 32.27 -54.31
C LYS A 2 35.86 32.47 -53.99
N ILE A 3 35.00 31.62 -54.55
CA ILE A 3 33.56 31.67 -54.30
C ILE A 3 33.29 30.95 -52.98
N SER A 4 32.91 31.70 -51.95
CA SER A 4 32.51 31.15 -50.65
C SER A 4 31.05 30.73 -50.71
N VAL A 5 30.80 29.42 -50.71
CA VAL A 5 29.45 28.84 -50.67
C VAL A 5 28.94 28.89 -49.23
N LYS A 6 28.01 29.80 -48.92
CA LYS A 6 27.28 29.81 -47.64
C LYS A 6 26.37 28.58 -47.57
N ARG A 7 26.72 27.59 -46.75
CA ARG A 7 25.82 26.47 -46.42
C ARG A 7 24.62 27.00 -45.65
N ARG A 8 23.41 26.70 -46.13
CA ARG A 8 22.14 27.10 -45.49
C ARG A 8 21.71 25.97 -44.55
N ASN A 9 22.01 26.13 -43.26
CA ASN A 9 21.61 25.18 -42.23
C ASN A 9 20.09 25.24 -42.02
N ARG A 10 19.34 24.43 -42.77
CA ARG A 10 17.89 24.26 -42.60
C ARG A 10 17.66 23.18 -41.55
N GLY A 11 16.86 23.47 -40.52
CA GLY A 11 16.43 22.49 -39.51
C GLY A 11 17.14 22.56 -38.15
N THR A 12 18.09 23.48 -37.94
CA THR A 12 18.76 23.64 -36.63
C THR A 12 17.79 24.04 -35.52
N ALA A 13 16.88 24.97 -35.79
CA ALA A 13 15.84 25.40 -34.85
C ALA A 13 14.90 24.25 -34.45
N THR A 14 14.64 23.30 -35.36
CA THR A 14 13.83 22.11 -35.07
C THR A 14 14.54 21.17 -34.11
N VAL A 15 15.86 20.99 -34.25
CA VAL A 15 16.68 20.17 -33.35
C VAL A 15 16.79 20.81 -31.97
N GLU A 16 17.02 22.12 -31.91
CA GLU A 16 17.05 22.87 -30.64
C GLU A 16 15.72 22.76 -29.89
N PHE A 17 14.61 22.93 -30.61
CA PHE A 17 13.27 22.76 -30.04
C PHE A 17 13.02 21.32 -29.56
N ALA A 18 13.45 20.31 -30.32
CA ALA A 18 13.30 18.91 -29.92
C ALA A 18 14.08 18.58 -28.64
N ILE A 19 15.32 19.08 -28.51
CA ILE A 19 16.13 18.87 -27.31
C ILE A 19 15.47 19.54 -26.10
N VAL A 20 15.13 20.83 -26.20
CA VAL A 20 14.48 21.56 -25.09
C VAL A 20 13.13 20.92 -24.74
N GLY A 21 12.32 20.56 -25.75
CA GLY A 21 11.04 19.90 -25.55
C GLY A 21 11.18 18.55 -24.84
N SER A 22 12.16 17.73 -25.24
CA SER A 22 12.41 16.45 -24.58
C SER A 22 12.80 16.59 -23.11
N VAL A 23 13.62 17.61 -22.77
CA VAL A 23 13.99 17.90 -21.38
C VAL A 23 12.76 18.31 -20.57
N VAL A 24 11.88 19.15 -21.13
CA VAL A 24 10.63 19.56 -20.47
C VAL A 24 9.71 18.35 -20.22
N PHE A 25 9.53 17.47 -21.20
CA PHE A 25 8.72 16.26 -21.02
C PHE A 25 9.31 15.30 -19.99
N LEU A 26 10.63 15.14 -19.95
CA LEU A 26 11.30 14.34 -18.93
C LEU A 26 10.98 14.87 -17.53
N VAL A 27 11.10 16.18 -17.32
CA VAL A 27 10.76 16.82 -16.03
C VAL A 27 9.28 16.61 -15.69
N LEU A 28 8.37 16.76 -16.65
CA LEU A 28 6.94 16.52 -16.43
C LEU A 28 6.67 15.07 -15.99
N PHE A 29 7.28 14.09 -16.65
CA PHE A 29 7.14 12.69 -16.25
C PHE A 29 7.76 12.39 -14.89
N ALA A 30 8.88 13.03 -14.55
CA ALA A 30 9.49 12.88 -13.23
C ALA A 30 8.55 13.37 -12.11
N VAL A 31 7.92 14.53 -12.28
CA VAL A 31 6.96 15.07 -11.30
C VAL A 31 5.71 14.18 -11.19
N MET A 32 5.19 13.71 -12.32
CA MET A 32 4.06 12.78 -12.33
C MET A 32 4.38 11.50 -11.56
N GLU A 33 5.59 10.97 -11.71
CA GLU A 33 5.97 9.72 -11.05
C GLU A 33 6.17 9.89 -9.54
N VAL A 34 6.76 11.01 -9.09
CA VAL A 34 6.83 11.35 -7.65
C VAL A 34 5.44 11.48 -7.05
N THR A 35 4.51 12.08 -7.79
CA THR A 35 3.11 12.22 -7.34
C THR A 35 2.45 10.85 -7.15
N ARG A 36 2.66 9.92 -8.09
CA ARG A 36 2.13 8.55 -7.98
C ARG A 36 2.75 7.79 -6.81
N VAL A 37 4.06 7.91 -6.59
CA VAL A 37 4.73 7.31 -5.42
C VAL A 37 4.13 7.82 -4.12
N MET A 38 3.98 9.15 -3.97
CA MET A 38 3.39 9.75 -2.76
C MET A 38 1.93 9.32 -2.55
N HIS A 39 1.15 9.24 -3.62
CA HIS A 39 -0.22 8.74 -3.55
C HIS A 39 -0.28 7.30 -3.05
N THR A 40 0.56 6.41 -3.59
CA THR A 40 0.65 5.01 -3.16
C THR A 40 1.01 4.90 -1.69
N TRP A 41 1.99 5.65 -1.20
CA TRP A 41 2.35 5.65 0.22
C TRP A 41 1.20 6.12 1.12
N GLY A 42 0.45 7.15 0.70
CA GLY A 42 -0.74 7.59 1.40
C GLY A 42 -1.83 6.50 1.47
N MET A 43 -2.05 5.81 0.34
CA MET A 43 -2.99 4.70 0.27
C MET A 43 -2.58 3.53 1.17
N LEU A 44 -1.30 3.13 1.15
CA LEU A 44 -0.78 2.07 2.04
C LEU A 44 -1.00 2.41 3.52
N ASN A 45 -0.83 3.68 3.92
CA ASN A 45 -1.11 4.11 5.28
C ASN A 45 -2.60 3.97 5.64
N GLU A 46 -3.50 4.42 4.75
CA GLU A 46 -4.95 4.30 4.96
C GLU A 46 -5.42 2.83 4.96
N VAL A 47 -4.85 1.99 4.09
CA VAL A 47 -5.09 0.55 4.02
C VAL A 47 -4.76 -0.11 5.35
N SER A 48 -3.57 0.16 5.90
CA SER A 48 -3.18 -0.41 7.20
C SER A 48 -4.19 -0.01 8.29
N ARG A 49 -4.56 1.28 8.35
CA ARG A 49 -5.54 1.78 9.30
C ARG A 49 -6.93 1.14 9.15
N ARG A 50 -7.38 0.89 7.93
CA ARG A 50 -8.66 0.21 7.67
C ARG A 50 -8.60 -1.27 8.01
N ALA A 51 -7.51 -1.95 7.65
CA ALA A 51 -7.30 -3.36 7.92
C ALA A 51 -7.34 -3.65 9.42
N VAL A 52 -6.61 -2.88 10.23
CA VAL A 52 -6.62 -3.08 11.69
C VAL A 52 -8.00 -2.79 12.30
N ARG A 53 -8.72 -1.77 11.84
CA ARG A 53 -10.07 -1.47 12.32
C ARG A 53 -11.06 -2.59 12.04
N MET A 54 -11.03 -3.17 10.84
CA MET A 54 -11.85 -4.36 10.56
C MET A 54 -11.41 -5.56 11.40
N ALA A 55 -10.10 -5.79 11.56
CA ALA A 55 -9.59 -6.90 12.36
C ALA A 55 -10.02 -6.84 13.84
N THR A 56 -10.22 -5.64 14.41
CA THR A 56 -10.64 -5.48 15.82
C THR A 56 -12.07 -5.94 16.10
N VAL A 57 -12.90 -6.07 15.07
CA VAL A 57 -14.32 -6.47 15.19
C VAL A 57 -14.61 -7.86 14.62
N CYS A 58 -13.73 -8.40 13.78
CA CYS A 58 -13.87 -9.74 13.20
C CYS A 58 -13.35 -10.84 14.13
N GLN A 59 -13.81 -12.07 13.89
CA GLN A 59 -13.27 -13.25 14.58
C GLN A 59 -11.79 -13.45 14.25
N VAL A 60 -11.04 -13.89 15.25
CA VAL A 60 -9.59 -14.13 15.12
C VAL A 60 -9.30 -15.17 14.05
N GLU A 61 -10.10 -16.23 13.99
CA GLU A 61 -9.98 -17.31 13.00
C GLU A 61 -10.10 -16.78 11.57
N GLN A 62 -11.03 -15.86 11.34
CA GLN A 62 -11.28 -15.26 10.04
C GLN A 62 -10.15 -14.31 9.62
N VAL A 63 -9.60 -13.57 10.58
CA VAL A 63 -8.43 -12.71 10.34
C VAL A 63 -7.21 -13.56 9.96
N LEU A 64 -7.03 -14.71 10.62
CA LEU A 64 -5.93 -15.65 10.31
C LEU A 64 -6.09 -16.30 8.93
N ASP A 65 -7.32 -16.53 8.49
CA ASP A 65 -7.64 -17.08 7.16
C ASP A 65 -7.66 -16.00 6.05
N ASN A 66 -7.04 -14.85 6.29
CA ASN A 66 -6.94 -13.72 5.35
C ASN A 66 -8.27 -13.15 4.84
N THR A 67 -9.41 -13.46 5.45
CA THR A 67 -10.72 -12.94 5.00
C THR A 67 -10.79 -11.41 5.12
N VAL A 68 -10.27 -10.85 6.22
CA VAL A 68 -10.21 -9.41 6.46
C VAL A 68 -9.23 -8.73 5.50
N ALA A 69 -8.07 -9.34 5.25
CA ALA A 69 -7.12 -8.83 4.27
C ALA A 69 -7.72 -8.82 2.86
N THR A 70 -8.45 -9.87 2.50
CA THR A 70 -9.17 -9.99 1.22
C THR A 70 -10.27 -8.94 1.11
N ALA A 71 -11.03 -8.69 2.18
CA ALA A 71 -12.04 -7.64 2.22
C ALA A 71 -11.45 -6.25 1.98
N VAL A 72 -10.34 -5.93 2.63
CA VAL A 72 -9.62 -4.67 2.43
C VAL A 72 -9.17 -4.54 0.98
N VAL A 73 -8.53 -5.58 0.42
CA VAL A 73 -8.03 -5.57 -0.97
C VAL A 73 -9.17 -5.44 -1.99
N ASN A 74 -10.30 -6.11 -1.76
CA ASN A 74 -11.49 -6.00 -2.63
C ASN A 74 -12.08 -4.59 -2.61
N GLN A 75 -12.18 -3.97 -1.42
CA GLN A 75 -12.61 -2.57 -1.29
C GLN A 75 -11.65 -1.60 -1.98
N LEU A 76 -10.37 -1.98 -2.08
CA LEU A 76 -9.37 -1.22 -2.79
C LEU A 76 -9.48 -1.27 -4.30
N GLY A 77 -10.32 -2.13 -4.89
CA GLY A 77 -10.67 -2.09 -6.31
C GLY A 77 -9.50 -2.12 -7.30
N GLY A 78 -8.34 -2.67 -6.93
CA GLY A 78 -7.16 -2.75 -7.80
C GLY A 78 -6.37 -1.44 -7.96
N PHE A 79 -6.62 -0.43 -7.11
CA PHE A 79 -5.89 0.85 -7.17
C PHE A 79 -4.39 0.71 -6.86
N LEU A 80 -3.97 -0.38 -6.21
CA LEU A 80 -2.56 -0.72 -6.00
C LEU A 80 -2.20 -1.96 -6.84
N PRO A 81 -1.43 -1.79 -7.93
CA PRO A 81 -0.95 -2.91 -8.74
C PRO A 81 -0.05 -3.83 -7.89
N GLY A 82 -0.28 -5.14 -7.99
CA GLY A 82 0.53 -6.15 -7.30
C GLY A 82 0.31 -6.24 -5.79
N PHE A 83 -0.65 -5.50 -5.23
CA PHE A 83 -1.01 -5.59 -3.82
C PHE A 83 -1.98 -6.74 -3.59
N THR A 84 -1.58 -7.73 -2.81
CA THR A 84 -2.36 -8.93 -2.50
C THR A 84 -2.72 -8.97 -1.01
N PRO A 85 -3.68 -9.82 -0.60
CA PRO A 85 -4.02 -9.98 0.81
C PRO A 85 -2.83 -10.44 1.66
N GLU A 86 -1.88 -11.18 1.09
CA GLU A 86 -0.67 -11.66 1.76
C GLU A 86 0.28 -10.52 2.16
N ASN A 87 0.18 -9.35 1.53
CA ASN A 87 0.97 -8.19 1.91
C ASN A 87 0.49 -7.57 3.23
N ILE A 88 -0.69 -7.92 3.73
CA ILE A 88 -1.25 -7.41 4.98
C ILE A 88 -1.01 -8.42 6.09
N VAL A 89 -0.19 -8.07 7.07
CA VAL A 89 0.06 -8.89 8.26
C VAL A 89 -0.60 -8.23 9.46
N ILE A 90 -1.39 -9.01 10.22
CA ILE A 90 -2.08 -8.54 11.42
C ILE A 90 -1.50 -9.26 12.64
N ASP A 91 -0.88 -8.48 13.52
CA ASP A 91 -0.32 -8.93 14.78
C ASP A 91 -1.30 -8.67 15.93
N TYR A 92 -1.39 -9.61 16.87
CA TYR A 92 -2.14 -9.47 18.12
C TYR A 92 -1.19 -9.20 19.28
N LEU A 93 -1.50 -8.24 20.13
CA LEU A 93 -0.63 -7.72 21.19
C LEU A 93 -1.38 -7.70 22.55
N ASP A 94 -0.70 -8.10 23.62
CA ASP A 94 -1.26 -8.14 24.99
C ASP A 94 -1.17 -6.79 25.74
N GLY A 95 -0.45 -5.82 25.19
CA GLY A 95 -0.25 -4.49 25.77
C GLY A 95 0.84 -4.41 26.83
N ALA A 96 1.38 -5.53 27.31
CA ALA A 96 2.55 -5.57 28.19
C ALA A 96 3.85 -5.70 27.39
N SER A 97 3.77 -6.32 26.21
CA SER A 97 4.90 -6.51 25.31
C SER A 97 4.56 -6.04 23.88
N SER A 98 5.55 -5.53 23.16
CA SER A 98 5.45 -5.21 21.72
C SER A 98 5.59 -6.46 20.84
N ILE A 99 5.50 -7.65 21.45
CA ILE A 99 5.74 -8.94 20.82
C ILE A 99 4.39 -9.52 20.40
N PRO A 100 4.23 -9.94 19.13
CA PRO A 100 3.01 -10.56 18.67
C PRO A 100 2.76 -11.90 19.39
N LEU A 101 1.51 -12.18 19.74
CA LEU A 101 1.10 -13.46 20.32
C LEU A 101 1.24 -14.57 19.27
N SER A 102 1.91 -15.66 19.63
CA SER A 102 2.20 -16.76 18.70
C SER A 102 0.97 -17.59 18.31
N ASN A 103 -0.11 -17.56 19.11
CA ASN A 103 -1.35 -18.26 18.79
C ASN A 103 -2.59 -17.53 19.32
N PRO A 104 -3.09 -16.51 18.61
CA PRO A 104 -4.22 -15.69 19.05
C PRO A 104 -5.56 -16.45 19.07
N ALA A 105 -5.69 -17.55 18.32
CA ALA A 105 -6.92 -18.33 18.25
C ALA A 105 -7.12 -19.27 19.46
N THR A 106 -6.04 -19.71 20.10
CA THR A 106 -6.09 -20.61 21.28
C THR A 106 -5.78 -19.90 22.60
N THR A 107 -5.16 -18.72 22.55
CA THR A 107 -4.96 -17.89 23.73
C THR A 107 -6.28 -17.23 24.14
N ASN A 108 -6.53 -17.12 25.45
CA ASN A 108 -7.74 -16.48 25.95
C ASN A 108 -7.90 -15.10 25.31
N PHE A 109 -9.01 -14.89 24.58
CA PHE A 109 -9.41 -13.61 23.97
C PHE A 109 -9.19 -12.41 24.90
N ASN A 110 -9.40 -12.60 26.21
CA ASN A 110 -9.23 -11.58 27.25
C ASN A 110 -7.81 -10.99 27.34
N ASN A 111 -6.79 -11.69 26.83
CA ASN A 111 -5.41 -11.22 26.83
C ASN A 111 -5.10 -10.33 25.63
N ILE A 112 -5.92 -10.35 24.57
CA ILE A 112 -5.70 -9.55 23.37
C ILE A 112 -6.19 -8.13 23.64
N ARG A 113 -5.29 -7.15 23.56
CA ARG A 113 -5.59 -5.76 23.94
C ARG A 113 -5.37 -4.77 22.80
N TYR A 114 -4.38 -5.03 21.95
CA TYR A 114 -4.09 -4.24 20.76
C TYR A 114 -3.93 -5.14 19.55
N LEU A 115 -4.29 -4.62 18.39
CA LEU A 115 -3.98 -5.21 17.09
C LEU A 115 -3.08 -4.24 16.34
N ARG A 116 -2.15 -4.79 15.56
CA ARG A 116 -1.29 -4.04 14.67
C ARG A 116 -1.38 -4.61 13.27
N SER A 117 -1.78 -3.79 12.30
CA SER A 117 -1.61 -4.12 10.89
C SER A 117 -0.27 -3.60 10.40
N ARG A 118 0.44 -4.39 9.60
CA ARG A 118 1.67 -4.03 8.90
C ARG A 118 1.56 -4.43 7.44
N ILE A 119 2.16 -3.62 6.56
CA ILE A 119 2.29 -3.98 5.14
C ILE A 119 3.70 -4.49 4.89
N VAL A 120 3.81 -5.68 4.29
CA VAL A 120 5.08 -6.35 4.02
C VAL A 120 5.18 -6.79 2.56
N ASN A 121 6.42 -6.92 2.06
CA ASN A 121 6.72 -7.48 0.74
C ASN A 121 6.00 -6.78 -0.44
N TYR A 122 5.69 -5.49 -0.31
CA TYR A 122 5.13 -4.68 -1.38
C TYR A 122 6.21 -3.82 -2.04
N SER A 123 6.31 -3.88 -3.37
CA SER A 123 7.24 -3.07 -4.15
C SER A 123 6.48 -2.19 -5.15
N TYR A 124 6.85 -0.92 -5.21
CA TYR A 124 6.26 0.03 -6.16
C TYR A 124 6.79 -0.22 -7.57
N GLN A 125 5.89 -0.39 -8.54
CA GLN A 125 6.24 -0.52 -9.95
C GLN A 125 6.18 0.84 -10.65
N MET A 126 7.34 1.30 -11.12
CA MET A 126 7.46 2.56 -11.84
C MET A 126 6.99 2.40 -13.29
N ILE A 127 6.29 3.41 -13.83
CA ILE A 127 5.93 3.42 -15.27
C ILE A 127 7.14 3.74 -16.13
N LEU A 128 8.00 4.64 -15.66
CA LEU A 128 9.25 4.97 -16.31
C LEU A 128 10.25 3.82 -16.06
N PRO A 129 10.89 3.26 -17.10
CA PRO A 129 11.90 2.20 -16.95
C PRO A 129 13.26 2.79 -16.53
N LEU A 130 13.31 3.56 -15.44
CA LEU A 130 14.59 4.00 -14.89
C LEU A 130 15.07 2.98 -13.84
N PRO A 131 16.37 2.68 -13.79
CA PRO A 131 16.96 1.78 -12.80
C PRO A 131 17.12 2.52 -11.46
N VAL A 132 16.00 2.87 -10.83
CA VAL A 132 15.96 3.46 -9.49
C VAL A 132 15.27 2.49 -8.55
N ASP A 133 15.94 2.17 -7.45
CA ASP A 133 15.38 1.33 -6.41
C ASP A 133 14.88 2.19 -5.24
N PHE A 134 13.58 2.09 -4.93
CA PHE A 134 12.94 2.80 -3.83
C PHE A 134 12.88 1.98 -2.53
N SER A 135 13.41 0.75 -2.53
CA SER A 135 13.38 -0.14 -1.36
C SER A 135 14.00 0.50 -0.11
N GLY A 136 15.06 1.30 -0.27
CA GLY A 136 15.74 1.99 0.84
C GLY A 136 15.05 3.25 1.36
N ILE A 137 14.04 3.78 0.66
CA ILE A 137 13.34 5.03 1.01
C ILE A 137 11.90 4.77 1.47
N THR A 138 11.39 3.56 1.22
CA THR A 138 10.01 3.20 1.55
C THR A 138 9.81 3.16 3.07
N PRO A 139 8.89 3.95 3.64
CA PRO A 139 8.64 3.93 5.08
C PRO A 139 7.89 2.65 5.49
N ASP A 140 7.98 2.28 6.77
CA ASP A 140 7.17 1.19 7.32
C ASP A 140 5.72 1.65 7.48
N PHE A 141 4.78 0.93 6.86
CA PHE A 141 3.35 1.22 6.95
C PHE A 141 2.72 0.31 8.00
N ALA A 142 2.52 0.86 9.19
CA ALA A 142 1.93 0.15 10.30
C ALA A 142 0.91 1.01 11.05
N SER A 143 -0.17 0.37 11.53
CA SER A 143 -1.21 1.01 12.32
C SER A 143 -1.58 0.13 13.50
N THR A 144 -1.71 0.73 14.68
CA THR A 144 -2.04 0.03 15.93
C THR A 144 -3.34 0.59 16.51
N VAL A 145 -4.28 -0.30 16.84
CA VAL A 145 -5.59 0.06 17.41
C VAL A 145 -5.92 -0.92 18.54
N ARG A 146 -6.75 -0.50 19.50
CA ARG A 146 -7.23 -1.41 20.54
C ARG A 146 -8.21 -2.43 19.99
N ALA A 147 -8.15 -3.64 20.54
CA ALA A 147 -9.14 -4.67 20.28
C ALA A 147 -10.53 -4.19 20.75
N GLU A 148 -11.56 -4.47 19.95
CA GLU A 148 -12.95 -4.19 20.29
C GLU A 148 -13.66 -5.50 20.63
N SER A 149 -14.54 -5.99 19.77
CA SER A 149 -15.34 -7.20 20.01
C SER A 149 -14.61 -8.49 19.64
N LEU A 150 -13.62 -8.45 18.74
CA LEU A 150 -12.97 -9.62 18.11
C LEU A 150 -13.99 -10.69 17.67
N GLY A 151 -15.12 -10.22 17.14
CA GLY A 151 -16.21 -11.07 16.68
C GLY A 151 -17.04 -11.72 17.78
N LYS A 152 -16.90 -11.34 19.05
CA LYS A 152 -17.71 -11.87 20.17
C LYS A 152 -18.79 -10.88 20.57
N THR A 153 -20.05 -11.20 20.27
CA THR A 153 -21.21 -10.40 20.65
C THR A 153 -22.13 -11.17 21.58
N ARG A 154 -23.08 -10.49 22.23
CA ARG A 154 -24.09 -11.14 23.09
C ARG A 154 -25.03 -12.06 22.31
N GLN A 155 -25.19 -11.85 21.01
CA GLN A 155 -26.15 -12.57 20.16
C GLN A 155 -25.52 -13.78 19.43
N GLY A 156 -24.20 -13.94 19.53
CA GLY A 156 -23.44 -14.94 18.78
C GLY A 156 -22.08 -14.39 18.34
N ASN A 157 -21.37 -15.16 17.52
CA ASN A 157 -20.10 -14.69 16.96
C ASN A 157 -20.37 -13.92 15.66
N ALA A 158 -19.88 -12.68 15.54
CA ALA A 158 -19.98 -11.91 14.32
C ALA A 158 -19.02 -12.46 13.26
N ILE A 159 -19.53 -12.71 12.06
CA ILE A 159 -18.82 -13.27 10.92
C ILE A 159 -18.56 -12.13 9.93
N CYS A 160 -17.30 -11.91 9.59
CA CYS A 160 -16.91 -10.98 8.54
C CYS A 160 -16.84 -11.67 7.17
N ASP A 161 -17.29 -10.99 6.12
CA ASP A 161 -17.18 -11.44 4.73
C ASP A 161 -16.05 -10.70 3.99
N THR A 162 -15.56 -11.33 2.92
CA THR A 162 -14.63 -10.82 1.91
C THR A 162 -15.13 -9.60 1.13
N ALA A 163 -16.39 -9.19 1.28
CA ALA A 163 -16.89 -7.89 0.82
C ALA A 163 -16.71 -6.75 1.86
N GLY A 164 -16.28 -7.09 3.08
CA GLY A 164 -16.19 -6.17 4.22
C GLY A 164 -17.51 -5.96 4.97
N GLY A 165 -18.49 -6.84 4.73
CA GLY A 165 -19.71 -6.92 5.53
C GLY A 165 -19.48 -7.67 6.84
N VAL A 166 -20.33 -7.39 7.84
CA VAL A 166 -20.36 -8.12 9.12
C VAL A 166 -21.78 -8.62 9.34
N SER A 167 -21.93 -9.93 9.54
CA SER A 167 -23.21 -10.61 9.83
C SER A 167 -23.13 -11.35 11.18
N LEU A 168 -24.29 -11.68 11.75
CA LEU A 168 -24.41 -12.49 12.97
C LEU A 168 -24.85 -13.91 12.65
#